data_AF-A0A5A5TAP7-F1
#
_entry.id   AF-A0A5A5TAP7-F1
#
_cell.length_a   1.000
_cell.length_b   1.000
_cell.length_c   1.000
_cell.angle_alpha   90.00
_cell.angle_beta   90.00
_cell.angle_gamma   90.00
#
_symmetry.space_group_name_H-M   'P 1'
#
loop_
_entity.id
_entity.type
_entity.pdbx_description
1 polymer ?
#
loop_
_entity_poly.entity_id
_entity_poly.type
_entity_poly.pdbx_seq_one_letter_code
_entity_poly.pdbx_strand_id
1 'polypeptide(L)'
;MKARNGVDGKGNRPREMFFSRAVGTLLDKYLTARGGPTAGPLFVTQRKARLPRRADLTPDGYARLSYRQADTLWKHYTPGWDLHQLRHTAISVRAAHEYTEIDLKRFSGHTSLRSLERYIADNREAAKRKARAWERRQG
;
A
#
# COMPACT_ATOMS: atom_id res chain seq x y z
N MET A 1 -11.70 -1.27 -19.46
CA MET A 1 -11.74 -2.51 -18.66
C MET A 1 -11.35 -2.16 -17.22
N LYS A 2 -12.27 -2.30 -16.25
CA LYS A 2 -12.06 -1.88 -14.85
C LYS A 2 -11.33 -3.01 -14.12
N ALA A 3 -10.01 -2.92 -13.99
CA ALA A 3 -9.22 -3.91 -13.26
C ALA A 3 -9.65 -3.88 -11.78
N ARG A 4 -10.29 -4.96 -11.31
CA ARG A 4 -10.53 -5.19 -9.88
C ARG A 4 -9.18 -5.59 -9.26
N ASN A 5 -8.46 -4.60 -8.75
CA ASN A 5 -7.21 -4.82 -8.01
C ASN A 5 -7.53 -5.25 -6.58
N GLY A 6 -7.93 -6.52 -6.42
CA GLY A 6 -8.15 -7.13 -5.12
C GLY A 6 -6.81 -7.43 -4.44
N VAL A 7 -6.64 -6.98 -3.20
CA VAL A 7 -5.55 -7.44 -2.33
C VAL A 7 -6.13 -8.47 -1.37
N ASP A 8 -5.63 -9.70 -1.43
CA ASP A 8 -5.97 -10.73 -0.44
C ASP A 8 -5.25 -10.44 0.87
N GLY A 9 -5.99 -9.88 1.83
CA GLY A 9 -5.49 -9.68 3.19
C GLY A 9 -5.44 -11.00 3.98
N LYS A 10 -4.78 -10.97 5.14
CA LYS A 10 -4.83 -12.07 6.12
C LYS A 10 -6.30 -12.45 6.40
N GLY A 11 -6.63 -13.73 6.26
CA GLY A 11 -7.99 -14.26 6.42
C GLY A 11 -8.83 -14.31 5.13
N ASN A 12 -8.20 -14.25 3.95
CA ASN A 12 -8.86 -14.35 2.64
C ASN A 12 -9.98 -13.31 2.44
N ARG A 13 -9.77 -12.10 2.99
CA ARG A 13 -10.72 -11.00 2.85
C ARG A 13 -10.25 -10.11 1.70
N PRO A 14 -10.89 -10.20 0.51
CA PRO A 14 -10.53 -9.36 -0.61
C PRO A 14 -10.81 -7.91 -0.24
N ARG A 15 -9.83 -7.05 -0.50
CA ARG A 15 -9.94 -5.61 -0.29
C ARG A 15 -9.73 -4.90 -1.62
N GLU A 16 -10.69 -4.07 -2.00
CA GLU A 16 -10.48 -3.13 -3.09
C GLU A 16 -9.65 -1.96 -2.58
N MET A 17 -8.60 -1.63 -3.33
CA MET A 17 -7.76 -0.46 -3.06
C MET A 17 -7.76 0.44 -4.30
N PHE A 18 -7.91 1.74 -4.05
CA PHE A 18 -7.73 2.75 -5.08
C PHE A 18 -6.28 3.23 -5.05
N PHE A 19 -5.66 3.24 -6.23
CA PHE A 19 -4.31 3.75 -6.43
C PHE A 19 -4.37 5.09 -7.17
N SER A 20 -3.35 5.92 -6.97
CA SER A 20 -3.23 7.15 -7.77
C SER A 20 -3.00 6.79 -9.24
N ARG A 21 -3.34 7.70 -10.15
CA ARG A 21 -3.08 7.54 -11.58
C ARG A 21 -1.61 7.23 -11.87
N ALA A 22 -0.69 7.87 -11.14
CA ALA A 22 0.75 7.65 -11.27
C ALA A 22 1.15 6.19 -10.95
N VAL A 23 0.57 5.60 -9.89
CA VAL A 23 0.79 4.18 -9.58
C VAL A 23 0.25 3.29 -10.69
N GLY A 24 -0.93 3.60 -11.25
CA GLY A 24 -1.48 2.88 -12.40
C GLY A 24 -0.52 2.88 -13.59
N THR A 25 0.01 4.05 -13.98
CA THR A 25 0.98 4.17 -15.08
C THR A 25 2.27 3.37 -14.83
N LEU A 26 2.80 3.40 -13.59
CA LEU A 26 4.00 2.63 -13.25
C LEU A 26 3.72 1.12 -13.25
N LEU A 27 2.54 0.71 -12.80
CA LEU A 27 2.13 -0.69 -12.80
C LEU A 27 1.98 -1.23 -14.23
N ASP A 28 1.36 -0.46 -15.13
CA ASP A 28 1.23 -0.83 -16.54
C ASP A 28 2.61 -1.00 -17.19
N LYS A 29 3.52 -0.04 -17.00
CA LYS A 29 4.90 -0.14 -17.52
C LYS A 29 5.60 -1.39 -17.01
N TYR A 30 5.46 -1.70 -15.73
CA TYR A 30 6.03 -2.90 -15.13
C TYR A 30 5.42 -4.19 -15.69
N LEU A 31 4.11 -4.26 -15.87
CA LEU A 31 3.43 -5.42 -16.46
C LEU A 31 3.83 -5.64 -17.92
N THR A 32 3.93 -4.57 -18.71
CA THR A 32 4.43 -4.62 -20.10
C THR A 32 5.87 -5.14 -20.14
N ALA A 33 6.75 -4.64 -19.28
CA ALA A 33 8.14 -5.12 -19.19
C ALA A 33 8.25 -6.61 -18.78
N ARG A 34 7.23 -7.14 -18.10
CA ARG A 34 7.09 -8.55 -17.74
C ARG A 34 6.45 -9.42 -18.82
N GLY A 35 6.10 -8.87 -19.98
CA GLY A 35 5.41 -9.61 -21.05
C GLY A 35 3.90 -9.74 -20.87
N GLY A 36 3.28 -8.89 -20.05
CA GLY A 36 1.82 -8.85 -19.86
C GLY A 36 1.22 -10.07 -19.14
N PRO A 37 1.76 -10.50 -17.99
CA PRO A 37 1.24 -11.68 -17.29
C PRO A 37 -0.20 -11.45 -16.83
N THR A 38 -1.07 -12.43 -17.09
CA THR A 38 -2.49 -12.41 -16.67
C THR A 38 -2.76 -13.22 -15.40
N ALA A 39 -1.77 -13.98 -14.92
CA ALA A 39 -1.87 -14.83 -13.74
C ALA A 39 -0.55 -14.91 -12.96
N GLY A 40 -0.63 -15.37 -11.71
CA GLY A 40 0.51 -15.51 -10.82
C GLY A 40 0.83 -14.23 -10.02
N PRO A 41 1.97 -14.19 -9.33
CA PRO A 41 2.32 -13.06 -8.47
C PRO A 41 2.57 -11.77 -9.27
N LEU A 42 2.03 -10.66 -8.75
CA LEU A 42 2.19 -9.34 -9.35
C LEU A 42 3.65 -8.86 -9.28
N PHE A 43 4.23 -8.84 -8.08
CA PHE A 43 5.64 -8.49 -7.88
C PHE A 43 6.49 -9.75 -7.75
N VAL A 44 7.56 -9.83 -8.53
CA VAL A 44 8.45 -11.00 -8.59
C VAL A 44 9.90 -10.63 -8.34
N THR A 45 10.70 -11.62 -7.96
CA THR A 45 12.15 -11.49 -7.85
C THR A 45 12.80 -11.32 -9.22
N GLN A 46 13.96 -10.65 -9.28
CA GLN A 46 14.72 -10.50 -10.53
C GLN A 46 15.36 -11.81 -11.01
N ARG A 47 15.57 -12.77 -10.10
CA ARG A 47 16.17 -14.08 -10.40
C ARG A 47 15.16 -15.18 -10.14
N LYS A 48 15.28 -16.29 -10.89
CA LYS A 48 14.49 -17.50 -10.65
C LYS A 48 14.80 -18.06 -9.27
N ALA A 49 13.75 -18.50 -8.57
CA ALA A 49 13.92 -19.06 -7.25
C ALA A 49 14.40 -20.51 -7.34
N ARG A 50 15.35 -20.89 -6.48
CA ARG A 50 15.93 -22.23 -6.45
C ARG A 50 15.04 -23.25 -5.71
N LEU A 51 14.34 -22.82 -4.65
CA LEU A 51 13.45 -23.67 -3.83
C LEU A 51 12.21 -22.91 -3.28
N PRO A 52 11.30 -22.41 -4.13
CA PRO A 52 10.10 -21.70 -3.68
C PRO A 52 8.92 -22.66 -3.42
N ARG A 53 7.92 -22.24 -2.63
CA ARG A 53 6.60 -22.87 -2.64
C ARG A 53 5.97 -22.68 -4.03
N ARG A 54 5.39 -23.75 -4.60
CA ARG A 54 4.77 -23.74 -5.95
C ARG A 54 3.75 -22.60 -6.14
N ALA A 55 2.97 -22.26 -5.11
CA ALA A 55 1.97 -21.20 -5.18
C ALA A 55 2.56 -19.78 -5.32
N ASP A 56 3.84 -19.60 -5.01
CA ASP A 56 4.53 -18.31 -5.10
C ASP A 56 5.31 -18.15 -6.41
N LEU A 57 5.11 -19.02 -7.40
CA LEU A 57 5.85 -18.99 -8.67
C LEU A 57 5.04 -18.45 -9.84
N THR A 58 5.73 -17.77 -10.76
CA THR A 58 5.24 -17.59 -12.13
C THR A 58 5.46 -18.87 -12.94
N PRO A 59 4.74 -19.05 -14.07
CA PRO A 59 5.00 -20.15 -15.00
C PRO A 59 6.48 -20.27 -15.41
N ASP A 60 7.18 -19.14 -15.56
CA ASP A 60 8.58 -19.10 -15.98
C ASP A 60 9.62 -19.31 -14.84
N GLY A 61 9.14 -19.55 -13.61
CA GLY A 61 9.99 -19.90 -12.46
C GLY A 61 10.49 -18.72 -11.60
N TYR A 62 9.90 -17.53 -11.74
CA TYR A 62 10.19 -16.40 -10.84
C TYR A 62 9.31 -16.45 -9.61
N ALA A 63 9.88 -16.20 -8.43
CA ALA A 63 9.12 -16.21 -7.19
C ALA A 63 8.48 -14.85 -6.90
N ARG A 64 7.38 -14.86 -6.15
CA ARG A 64 6.80 -13.66 -5.54
C ARG A 64 7.84 -12.93 -4.72
N LEU A 65 7.87 -11.61 -4.85
CA LEU A 65 8.70 -10.75 -4.03
C LEU A 65 8.21 -10.80 -2.58
N SER A 66 9.04 -11.31 -1.67
CA SER A 66 8.71 -11.35 -0.24
C SER A 66 8.74 -9.94 0.37
N TYR A 67 7.97 -9.72 1.44
CA TYR A 67 7.98 -8.43 2.16
C TYR A 67 9.39 -8.05 2.64
N ARG A 68 10.16 -9.03 3.15
CA ARG A 68 11.54 -8.82 3.58
C ARG A 68 12.44 -8.33 2.44
N GLN A 69 12.34 -8.95 1.26
CA GLN A 69 13.11 -8.52 0.09
C GLN A 69 12.65 -7.16 -0.42
N ALA A 70 11.34 -6.90 -0.44
CA ALA A 70 10.80 -5.59 -0.78
C ALA A 70 11.33 -4.50 0.16
N ASP A 71 11.40 -4.78 1.47
CA ASP A 71 11.93 -3.85 2.47
C ASP A 71 13.43 -3.60 2.30
N THR A 72 14.20 -4.65 2.02
CA THR A 72 15.63 -4.51 1.67
C THR A 72 15.83 -3.67 0.41
N LEU A 73 15.04 -3.91 -0.64
CA LEU A 73 15.10 -3.12 -1.88
C LEU A 73 14.71 -1.66 -1.63
N TRP A 74 13.67 -1.43 -0.83
CA TRP A 74 13.23 -0.08 -0.45
C TRP A 74 14.33 0.68 0.28
N LYS A 75 14.92 0.08 1.31
CA LYS A 75 16.02 0.66 2.09
C LYS A 75 17.24 1.01 1.25
N HIS A 76 17.51 0.24 0.19
CA HIS A 76 18.60 0.52 -0.74
C HIS A 76 18.40 1.85 -1.48
N TYR A 77 17.16 2.15 -1.92
CA TYR A 77 16.85 3.39 -2.64
C TYR A 77 16.42 4.55 -1.73
N THR A 78 15.98 4.25 -0.51
CA THR A 78 15.54 5.25 0.48
C THR A 78 16.22 5.01 1.83
N PRO A 79 17.53 5.34 1.95
CA PRO A 79 18.25 5.17 3.20
C PRO A 79 17.55 5.86 4.37
N GLY A 80 17.46 5.18 5.52
CA GLY A 80 16.80 5.69 6.72
C GLY A 80 15.27 5.50 6.75
N TRP A 81 14.67 4.94 5.70
CA TRP A 81 13.24 4.61 5.66
C TRP A 81 13.00 3.11 5.48
N ASP A 82 11.96 2.60 6.13
CA ASP A 82 11.45 1.24 5.92
C ASP A 82 10.01 1.23 5.39
N LEU A 83 9.55 0.06 4.91
CA LEU A 83 8.19 -0.08 4.38
C LEU A 83 7.11 0.09 5.46
N HIS A 84 7.45 -0.15 6.73
CA HIS A 84 6.52 0.03 7.83
C HIS A 84 6.24 1.52 8.07
N GLN A 85 7.28 2.35 8.10
CA GLN A 85 7.19 3.81 8.16
C GLN A 85 6.42 4.37 6.97
N LEU A 86 6.68 3.88 5.75
CA LEU A 86 5.91 4.26 4.57
C LEU A 86 4.41 3.94 4.75
N ARG A 87 4.08 2.75 5.26
CA ARG A 87 2.70 2.36 5.58
C ARG A 87 2.08 3.28 6.62
N HIS A 88 2.81 3.60 7.68
CA HIS A 88 2.37 4.51 8.74
C HIS A 88 2.04 5.90 8.17
N THR A 89 2.98 6.51 7.44
CA THR A 89 2.77 7.81 6.80
C THR A 89 1.59 7.79 5.85
N ALA A 90 1.44 6.72 5.06
CA ALA A 90 0.32 6.56 4.13
C ALA A 90 -1.05 6.52 4.83
N ILE A 91 -1.14 5.97 6.05
CA ILE A 91 -2.36 5.97 6.86
C ILE A 91 -2.58 7.36 7.47
N SER A 92 -1.56 7.96 8.08
CA SER A 92 -1.65 9.29 8.71
C SER A 92 -2.03 10.39 7.72
N VAL A 93 -1.44 10.38 6.52
CA VAL A 93 -1.78 11.34 5.45
C VAL A 93 -3.25 11.18 5.05
N ARG A 94 -3.73 9.96 4.81
CA ARG A 94 -5.15 9.73 4.48
C ARG A 94 -6.06 10.20 5.59
N ALA A 95 -5.71 9.93 6.84
CA ALA A 95 -6.48 10.42 7.97
C ALA A 95 -6.60 11.95 7.87
N ALA A 96 -5.50 12.69 7.71
CA ALA A 96 -5.47 14.15 7.59
C ALA A 96 -6.20 14.75 6.35
N HIS A 97 -6.68 13.93 5.41
CA HIS A 97 -7.36 14.30 4.17
C HIS A 97 -8.83 13.81 4.12
N GLU A 98 -9.52 13.83 5.27
CA GLU A 98 -10.98 13.63 5.36
C GLU A 98 -11.48 12.21 5.03
N TYR A 99 -10.59 11.21 4.99
CA TYR A 99 -11.02 9.81 4.90
C TYR A 99 -11.78 9.40 6.16
N THR A 100 -12.92 8.73 5.99
CA THR A 100 -13.72 8.24 7.11
C THR A 100 -12.98 7.12 7.85
N GLU A 101 -13.34 6.87 9.10
CA GLU A 101 -12.79 5.74 9.88
C GLU A 101 -13.04 4.38 9.20
N ILE A 102 -14.15 4.26 8.46
CA ILE A 102 -14.48 3.06 7.68
C ILE A 102 -13.49 2.89 6.51
N ASP A 103 -13.14 3.97 5.83
CA ASP A 103 -12.17 3.94 4.73
C ASP A 103 -10.75 3.62 5.23
N LEU A 104 -10.37 4.20 6.37
CA LEU A 104 -9.09 3.91 7.02
C LEU A 104 -9.01 2.45 7.50
N LYS A 105 -10.10 1.86 8.00
CA LYS A 105 -10.18 0.42 8.32
C LYS A 105 -10.04 -0.48 7.09
N ARG A 106 -10.76 -0.13 6.01
CA ARG A 106 -10.70 -0.87 4.75
C ARG A 106 -9.27 -0.89 4.21
N PHE A 107 -8.61 0.26 4.20
CA PHE A 107 -7.25 0.42 3.72
C PHE A 107 -6.19 -0.22 4.64
N SER A 108 -6.28 0.01 5.95
CA SER A 108 -5.22 -0.37 6.89
C SER A 108 -5.14 -1.87 7.17
N GLY A 109 -6.14 -2.68 6.82
CA GLY A 109 -6.07 -4.10 7.13
C GLY A 109 -6.48 -4.46 8.57
N HIS A 110 -6.63 -3.47 9.45
CA HIS A 110 -6.80 -3.67 10.88
C HIS A 110 -8.18 -4.25 11.20
N THR A 111 -8.23 -5.21 12.12
CA THR A 111 -9.47 -5.86 12.58
C THR A 111 -10.11 -5.16 13.77
N SER A 112 -9.42 -4.23 14.44
CA SER A 112 -9.94 -3.52 15.62
C SER A 112 -9.74 -1.99 15.54
N LEU A 113 -10.74 -1.25 16.02
CA LEU A 113 -10.75 0.23 16.09
C LEU A 113 -9.66 0.80 16.99
N ARG A 114 -9.31 0.09 18.06
CA ARG A 114 -8.32 0.53 19.06
C ARG A 114 -6.93 0.77 18.47
N SER A 115 -6.57 0.02 17.43
CA SER A 115 -5.30 0.21 16.71
C SER A 115 -5.30 1.40 15.73
N LEU A 116 -6.49 1.96 15.44
CA LEU A 116 -6.70 3.13 14.59
C LEU A 116 -6.83 4.44 15.39
N GLU A 117 -7.18 4.36 16.68
CA GLU A 117 -7.40 5.52 17.57
C GLU A 117 -6.26 6.54 17.53
N ARG A 118 -5.00 6.09 17.45
CA ARG A 118 -3.84 6.99 17.32
C ARG A 118 -3.92 7.86 16.06
N TYR A 119 -4.27 7.27 14.92
CA TYR A 119 -4.40 8.02 13.66
C TYR A 119 -5.64 8.92 13.63
N ILE A 120 -6.70 8.50 14.32
CA ILE A 120 -7.94 9.29 14.45
C ILE A 120 -7.68 10.53 15.32
N ALA A 121 -6.94 10.38 16.42
CA ALA A 121 -6.53 11.50 17.27
C ALA A 121 -5.66 12.50 16.50
N ASP A 122 -4.64 12.01 15.78
CA ASP A 122 -3.77 12.84 14.95
C ASP A 122 -4.56 13.59 13.87
N ASN A 123 -5.58 12.96 13.29
CA ASN A 123 -6.46 13.58 12.31
C ASN A 123 -7.32 14.72 12.91
N ARG A 124 -7.95 14.49 14.07
CA ARG A 124 -8.74 15.53 14.74
C ARG A 124 -7.88 16.76 15.05
N GLU A 125 -6.64 16.55 15.49
CA GLU A 125 -5.71 17.65 15.74
C GLU A 125 -5.25 18.33 14.43
N ALA A 126 -5.01 17.57 13.36
CA ALA A 126 -4.70 18.14 12.05
C ALA A 126 -5.85 19.00 11.49
N ALA A 127 -7.10 18.57 11.67
CA ALA A 127 -8.30 19.30 11.28
C ALA A 127 -8.44 20.61 12.09
N LYS A 128 -8.28 20.56 13.42
CA LYS A 128 -8.27 21.75 14.29
C LYS A 128 -7.19 22.75 13.86
N ARG A 129 -5.98 22.28 13.52
CA ARG A 129 -4.89 23.16 13.08
C ARG A 129 -5.21 23.85 11.75
N LYS A 130 -5.82 23.14 10.79
CA LYS A 130 -6.25 23.71 9.50
C LYS A 130 -7.36 24.75 9.69
N ALA A 131 -8.34 24.49 10.56
CA ALA A 131 -9.40 25.46 10.90
C ALA A 131 -8.82 26.76 11.48
N ARG A 132 -7.95 26.66 12.50
CA ARG A 132 -7.24 27.82 13.09
C ARG A 132 -6.37 28.58 12.08
N ALA A 133 -5.83 27.90 11.06
CA ALA A 133 -5.04 28.53 10.01
C ALA A 133 -5.91 29.17 8.91
N TRP A 134 -7.16 28.74 8.75
CA TRP A 134 -8.13 29.39 7.88
C TRP A 134 -8.70 30.64 8.55
N GLU A 135 -9.08 30.56 9.84
CA GLU A 135 -9.56 31.71 10.62
C GLU A 135 -8.54 32.87 10.64
N ARG A 136 -7.25 32.56 10.86
CA ARG A 136 -6.15 33.55 10.82
C ARG A 136 -5.87 34.17 9.44
N ARG A 137 -6.42 33.61 8.36
CA ARG A 137 -6.29 34.16 7.00
C ARG A 137 -7.50 35.02 6.60
N GLN A 138 -8.58 34.96 7.38
CA GLN A 138 -9.85 35.64 7.12
C GLN A 138 -10.11 36.81 8.08
N GLY A 139 -9.34 36.93 9.16
CA GLY A 139 -9.26 38.13 10.01
C GLY A 139 -7.97 38.89 9.74
#